data_AF-A0A7J4IHF1-F1
#
_entry.id   AF-A0A7J4IHF1-F1
#
_cell.length_a   1.000
_cell.length_b   1.000
_cell.length_c   1.000
_cell.angle_alpha   90.00
_cell.angle_beta   90.00
_cell.angle_gamma   90.00
#
_symmetry.space_group_name_H-M   'P 1'
#
loop_
_entity.id
_entity.type
_entity.pdbx_description
1 polymer ?
#
loop_
_entity_poly.entity_id
_entity_poly.type
_entity_poly.pdbx_seq_one_letter_code
_entity_poly.pdbx_strand_id
1 'polypeptide(L)'
;GAALWWLVCSNRTLPSGRAVFYLGVTVLLAAAATAVSGGDGVSYFVRISAVLLIAAHAYVSQRDGDLFDLGAWLGARAGLPAIGFDLGLTAELTLGSLAAAADDLAQIRLAVEQKRLPLLPRWFAVGAALLHAELRRGRELAGLIALRGYDGGGVHVPHFAPTLAERLSAGAAISVLLFAILGPRDIFILSL
;
A
#
# COMPACT_ATOMS: atom_id res chain seq x y z
N GLY A 1 16.79 -12.19 8.55
CA GLY A 1 16.92 -10.94 9.32
C GLY A 1 15.77 -9.94 9.17
N ALA A 2 14.79 -10.12 8.26
CA ALA A 2 13.67 -9.17 8.11
C ALA A 2 12.55 -9.37 9.14
N ALA A 3 12.19 -10.63 9.46
CA ALA A 3 11.16 -10.94 10.45
C ALA A 3 11.55 -10.50 11.88
N LEU A 4 12.83 -10.66 12.25
CA LEU A 4 13.35 -10.22 13.55
C LEU A 4 13.37 -8.69 13.67
N TRP A 5 13.82 -7.99 12.62
CA TRP A 5 13.73 -6.53 12.54
C TRP A 5 12.28 -6.06 12.67
N TRP A 6 11.37 -6.67 11.91
CA TRP A 6 9.95 -6.34 11.95
C TRP A 6 9.36 -6.57 13.34
N LEU A 7 9.71 -7.66 14.03
CA LEU A 7 9.23 -7.93 15.40
C LEU A 7 9.72 -6.91 16.44
N VAL A 8 10.91 -6.34 16.24
CA VAL A 8 11.50 -5.35 17.17
C VAL A 8 11.00 -3.93 16.87
N CYS A 9 10.83 -3.59 15.59
CA CYS A 9 10.47 -2.23 15.15
C CYS A 9 8.97 -2.03 14.89
N SER A 10 8.18 -3.10 14.70
CA SER A 10 6.75 -2.99 14.43
C SER A 10 5.96 -2.93 15.74
N ASN A 11 5.14 -1.89 15.88
CA ASN A 11 4.28 -1.70 17.04
C ASN A 11 3.04 -2.61 16.95
N ARG A 12 3.24 -3.93 17.09
CA ARG A 12 2.27 -5.04 17.32
C ARG A 12 0.95 -5.12 16.53
N THR A 13 0.64 -4.24 15.59
CA THR A 13 -0.57 -4.35 14.75
C THR A 13 -0.26 -5.18 13.52
N LEU A 14 -0.43 -6.50 13.65
CA LEU A 14 -0.44 -7.39 12.49
C LEU A 14 -1.62 -7.01 11.58
N PRO A 15 -1.45 -7.02 10.25
CA PRO A 15 -2.59 -7.04 9.33
C PRO A 15 -3.51 -8.20 9.71
N SER A 16 -4.81 -8.09 9.40
CA SER A 16 -5.76 -9.18 9.67
C SER A 16 -5.20 -10.53 9.18
N GLY A 17 -5.32 -11.60 9.97
CA GLY A 17 -4.70 -12.90 9.64
C GLY A 17 -5.12 -13.44 8.26
N ARG A 18 -6.29 -13.03 7.76
CA ARG A 18 -6.76 -13.33 6.40
C ARG A 18 -5.94 -12.60 5.34
N ALA A 19 -5.63 -11.32 5.53
CA ALA A 19 -4.77 -10.57 4.60
C ALA A 19 -3.35 -11.16 4.54
N VAL A 20 -2.78 -11.53 5.70
CA VAL A 20 -1.49 -12.22 5.77
C VAL A 20 -1.54 -13.55 5.03
N PHE A 21 -2.62 -14.32 5.20
CA PHE A 21 -2.80 -15.59 4.49
C PHE A 21 -2.88 -15.41 2.97
N TYR A 22 -3.74 -14.51 2.48
CA TYR A 22 -3.89 -14.29 1.04
C TYR A 22 -2.61 -13.75 0.39
N LEU A 23 -1.91 -12.80 1.05
CA LEU A 23 -0.61 -12.32 0.60
C LEU A 23 0.45 -13.41 0.63
N GLY A 24 0.47 -14.25 1.67
CA GLY A 24 1.38 -15.39 1.76
C GLY A 24 1.17 -16.38 0.62
N VAL A 25 -0.10 -16.68 0.29
CA VAL A 25 -0.46 -17.58 -0.82
C VAL A 25 -0.05 -17.00 -2.17
N THR A 26 -0.27 -15.71 -2.43
CA THR A 26 0.12 -15.10 -3.72
C THR A 26 1.65 -15.08 -3.89
N VAL A 27 2.39 -14.78 -2.83
CA VAL A 27 3.86 -14.82 -2.84
C VAL A 27 4.37 -16.24 -3.02
N LEU A 28 3.74 -17.22 -2.37
CA LEU A 28 4.08 -18.62 -2.51
C LEU A 28 3.83 -19.12 -3.94
N LEU A 29 2.70 -18.73 -4.54
CA LEU A 29 2.40 -19.06 -5.94
C LEU A 29 3.40 -18.41 -6.91
N ALA A 30 3.77 -17.15 -6.68
CA ALA A 30 4.79 -16.47 -7.48
C ALA A 30 6.16 -17.15 -7.34
N ALA A 31 6.54 -17.53 -6.11
CA ALA A 31 7.77 -18.27 -5.84
C ALA A 31 7.78 -19.66 -6.50
N ALA A 32 6.67 -20.39 -6.42
CA ALA A 32 6.52 -21.68 -7.09
C ALA A 32 6.62 -21.54 -8.61
N ALA A 33 6.00 -20.51 -9.20
CA ALA A 33 6.12 -20.21 -10.62
C ALA A 33 7.57 -19.91 -11.02
N THR A 34 8.31 -19.14 -10.21
CA THR A 34 9.73 -18.86 -10.47
C THR A 34 10.64 -20.07 -10.34
N ALA A 35 10.31 -21.01 -9.44
CA ALA A 35 11.03 -22.28 -9.31
C ALA A 35 10.83 -23.18 -10.54
N VAL A 36 9.61 -23.21 -11.08
CA VAL A 36 9.29 -23.99 -12.29
C VAL A 36 9.93 -23.37 -13.54
N SER A 37 10.09 -22.05 -13.59
CA SER A 37 10.75 -21.35 -14.70
C SER A 37 12.29 -21.40 -14.67
N GLY A 38 12.90 -22.19 -13.78
CA GLY A 38 14.35 -22.36 -13.67
C GLY A 38 15.08 -21.30 -12.84
N GLY A 39 14.36 -20.49 -12.07
CA GLY A 39 14.94 -19.52 -11.13
C GLY A 39 15.03 -20.06 -9.70
N ASP A 40 15.77 -19.37 -8.84
CA ASP A 40 15.83 -19.68 -7.41
C ASP A 40 14.57 -19.14 -6.69
N GLY A 41 13.52 -19.97 -6.68
CA GLY A 41 12.24 -19.64 -6.07
C GLY A 41 12.30 -19.40 -4.56
N VAL A 42 13.28 -19.99 -3.85
CA VAL A 42 13.46 -19.78 -2.40
C VAL A 42 14.05 -18.40 -2.14
N SER A 43 15.08 -18.01 -2.90
CA SER A 43 15.63 -16.65 -2.84
C SER A 43 14.57 -15.60 -3.20
N TYR A 44 13.76 -15.85 -4.24
CA TYR A 44 12.65 -14.97 -4.60
C TYR A 44 11.61 -14.84 -3.46
N PHE A 45 11.21 -15.96 -2.85
CA PHE A 45 10.27 -15.96 -1.73
C PHE A 45 10.77 -15.10 -0.55
N VAL A 46 12.04 -15.28 -0.15
CA VAL A 46 12.64 -14.51 0.95
C VAL A 46 12.69 -13.02 0.63
N ARG A 47 13.04 -12.65 -0.60
CA ARG A 47 13.11 -11.26 -1.06
C ARG A 47 11.76 -10.58 -1.04
N ILE A 48 10.75 -11.19 -1.66
CA ILE A 48 9.41 -10.62 -1.72
C ILE A 48 8.79 -10.55 -0.32
N SER A 49 9.01 -11.57 0.53
CA SER A 49 8.56 -11.53 1.92
C SER A 49 9.18 -10.37 2.71
N ALA A 50 10.47 -10.09 2.51
CA ALA A 50 11.14 -8.94 3.13
C ALA A 50 10.58 -7.61 2.63
N VAL A 51 10.36 -7.47 1.32
CA VAL A 51 9.75 -6.27 0.72
C VAL A 51 8.35 -6.04 1.28
N LEU A 52 7.53 -7.09 1.36
CA LEU A 52 6.17 -7.00 1.90
C LEU A 52 6.15 -6.65 3.38
N LEU A 53 7.08 -7.18 4.18
CA LEU A 53 7.20 -6.82 5.60
C LEU A 53 7.55 -5.33 5.77
N ILE A 54 8.46 -4.82 4.95
CA ILE A 54 8.82 -3.39 4.96
C ILE A 54 7.63 -2.54 4.50
N ALA A 55 6.96 -2.92 3.41
CA ALA A 55 5.79 -2.21 2.90
C ALA A 55 4.64 -2.21 3.92
N ALA A 56 4.39 -3.34 4.60
CA ALA A 56 3.38 -3.43 5.65
C ALA A 56 3.72 -2.54 6.85
N HIS A 57 4.99 -2.50 7.25
CA HIS A 57 5.44 -1.60 8.33
C HIS A 57 5.27 -0.12 7.93
N ALA A 58 5.65 0.24 6.70
CA ALA A 58 5.47 1.60 6.18
C ALA A 58 3.99 1.99 6.13
N TYR A 59 3.12 1.09 5.68
CA TYR A 59 1.67 1.31 5.63
C TYR A 59 1.06 1.53 7.01
N VAL A 60 1.45 0.72 8.01
CA VAL A 60 0.94 0.87 9.40
C VAL A 60 1.44 2.15 10.07
N SER A 61 2.65 2.59 9.71
CA SER A 61 3.27 3.78 10.32
C SER A 61 2.89 5.08 9.61
N GLN A 62 2.12 4.98 8.52
CA GLN A 62 1.68 6.12 7.73
C GLN A 62 0.71 6.99 8.54
N ARG A 63 0.92 8.29 8.51
CA ARG A 63 0.01 9.30 9.09
C ARG A 63 -0.76 10.01 7.99
N ASP A 64 -1.90 10.57 8.36
CA ASP A 64 -2.71 11.39 7.45
C ASP A 64 -1.87 12.57 6.94
N GLY A 65 -1.84 12.76 5.62
CA GLY A 65 -1.06 13.79 4.93
C GLY A 65 0.34 13.38 4.50
N ASP A 66 0.88 12.25 4.99
CA ASP A 66 2.24 11.81 4.62
C ASP A 66 2.39 11.52 3.12
N LEU A 67 1.35 11.01 2.45
CA LEU A 67 1.42 10.77 1.00
C LEU A 67 1.30 12.04 0.18
N PHE A 68 0.53 13.00 0.69
CA PHE A 68 0.46 14.30 0.06
C PHE A 68 1.79 15.03 0.13
N ASP A 69 2.43 15.03 1.30
CA ASP A 69 3.78 15.56 1.51
C ASP A 69 4.82 14.83 0.64
N LEU A 70 4.74 13.49 0.57
CA LEU A 70 5.61 12.69 -0.28
C LEU A 70 5.45 13.02 -1.77
N GLY A 71 4.22 13.12 -2.25
CA GLY A 71 3.92 13.47 -3.64
C GLY A 71 4.42 14.87 -4.00
N ALA A 72 4.15 15.86 -3.14
CA ALA A 72 4.62 17.23 -3.32
C ALA A 72 6.16 17.30 -3.32
N TRP A 73 6.83 16.59 -2.41
CA TRP A 73 8.29 16.51 -2.35
C TRP A 73 8.89 15.86 -3.60
N LEU A 74 8.33 14.73 -4.06
CA LEU A 74 8.78 14.03 -5.26
C LEU A 74 8.61 14.89 -6.51
N GLY A 75 7.46 15.56 -6.66
CA GLY A 75 7.21 16.47 -7.78
C GLY A 75 8.16 17.66 -7.79
N ALA A 76 8.39 18.28 -6.64
CA ALA A 76 9.37 19.36 -6.52
C ALA A 76 10.78 18.90 -6.92
N ARG A 77 11.20 17.70 -6.50
CA ARG A 77 12.50 17.12 -6.85
C ARG A 77 12.62 16.73 -8.33
N ALA A 78 11.52 16.32 -8.95
CA ALA A 78 11.46 15.98 -10.37
C ALA A 78 11.30 17.20 -11.29
N GLY A 79 11.19 18.42 -10.74
CA GLY A 79 10.93 19.64 -11.52
C GLY A 79 9.48 19.78 -12.01
N LEU A 80 8.57 18.98 -11.48
CA LEU A 80 7.14 18.93 -11.84
C LEU A 80 6.26 19.13 -10.60
N PRO A 81 6.32 20.31 -9.94
CA PRO A 81 5.68 20.53 -8.64
C PRO A 81 4.16 20.39 -8.70
N ALA A 82 3.51 20.89 -9.76
CA ALA A 82 2.07 20.77 -9.96
C ALA A 82 1.59 19.32 -10.08
N ILE A 83 2.34 18.49 -10.82
CA ILE A 83 2.01 17.06 -10.98
C ILE A 83 2.21 16.31 -9.67
N GLY A 84 3.28 16.61 -8.93
CA GLY A 84 3.51 15.99 -7.62
C GLY A 84 2.43 16.34 -6.59
N PHE A 85 1.96 17.58 -6.60
CA PHE A 85 0.83 18.01 -5.78
C PHE A 85 -0.42 17.18 -6.09
N ASP A 86 -0.81 17.12 -7.36
CA ASP A 86 -2.04 16.42 -7.78
C ASP A 86 -1.95 14.91 -7.51
N LEU A 87 -0.77 14.30 -7.74
CA LEU A 87 -0.53 12.89 -7.44
C LEU A 87 -0.58 12.61 -5.93
N GLY A 88 0.05 13.46 -5.11
CA GLY A 88 0.01 13.34 -3.66
C GLY A 88 -1.42 13.49 -3.12
N LEU A 89 -2.15 14.49 -3.61
CA LEU A 89 -3.54 14.75 -3.21
C LEU A 89 -4.43 13.58 -3.61
N THR A 90 -4.29 13.09 -4.84
CA THR A 90 -5.05 11.93 -5.32
C THR A 90 -4.73 10.68 -4.52
N ALA A 91 -3.47 10.43 -4.18
CA ALA A 91 -3.05 9.28 -3.38
C ALA A 91 -3.68 9.33 -1.97
N GLU A 92 -3.63 10.49 -1.33
CA GLU A 92 -4.21 10.72 0.00
C GLU A 92 -5.74 10.50 -0.01
N LEU A 93 -6.44 11.10 -0.98
CA LEU A 93 -7.89 10.95 -1.13
C LEU A 93 -8.28 9.50 -1.43
N THR A 94 -7.50 8.80 -2.25
CA THR A 94 -7.78 7.41 -2.63
C THR A 94 -7.57 6.45 -1.47
N LEU A 95 -6.54 6.65 -0.64
CA LEU A 95 -6.37 5.83 0.56
C LEU A 95 -7.47 6.09 1.59
N GLY A 96 -7.84 7.36 1.78
CA GLY A 96 -8.98 7.71 2.64
C GLY A 96 -10.28 7.08 2.15
N SER A 97 -10.54 7.08 0.84
CA SER A 97 -11.74 6.45 0.28
C SER A 97 -11.72 4.93 0.40
N LEU A 98 -10.56 4.27 0.23
CA LEU A 98 -10.40 2.83 0.41
C LEU A 98 -10.80 2.35 1.82
N ALA A 99 -10.41 3.10 2.86
CA ALA A 99 -10.79 2.78 4.23
C ALA A 99 -12.32 2.83 4.41
N ALA A 100 -12.96 3.90 3.94
CA ALA A 100 -14.40 4.04 4.02
C ALA A 100 -15.16 3.04 3.11
N ALA A 101 -14.60 2.68 1.96
CA ALA A 101 -15.14 1.65 1.07
C ALA A 101 -15.17 0.26 1.72
N ALA A 102 -14.22 -0.06 2.60
CA ALA A 102 -14.20 -1.32 3.33
C ALA A 102 -15.39 -1.43 4.30
N ASP A 103 -15.72 -0.34 4.98
CA ASP A 103 -16.89 -0.25 5.86
C ASP A 103 -18.20 -0.33 5.07
N ASP A 104 -18.28 0.39 3.94
CA ASP A 104 -19.43 0.34 3.04
C ASP A 104 -19.65 -1.08 2.50
N LEU A 105 -18.57 -1.76 2.11
CA LEU A 105 -18.62 -3.14 1.63
C LEU A 105 -19.16 -4.09 2.72
N ALA A 106 -18.77 -3.92 3.97
CA ALA A 106 -19.29 -4.73 5.08
C ALA A 106 -20.81 -4.53 5.23
N GLN A 107 -21.28 -3.28 5.22
CA GLN A 107 -22.70 -2.95 5.34
C GLN A 107 -23.52 -3.45 4.13
N ILE A 108 -23.03 -3.24 2.91
CA ILE A 108 -23.68 -3.68 1.68
C ILE A 108 -23.80 -5.21 1.65
N ARG A 109 -22.77 -5.94 2.10
CA ARG A 109 -22.82 -7.40 2.18
C ARG A 109 -23.90 -7.88 3.13
N LEU A 110 -24.03 -7.27 4.31
CA LEU A 110 -25.09 -7.60 5.26
C LEU A 110 -26.48 -7.32 4.66
N ALA A 111 -26.66 -6.19 4.00
CA ALA A 111 -27.94 -5.84 3.35
C ALA A 111 -28.31 -6.78 2.20
N VAL A 112 -27.33 -7.24 1.42
CA VAL A 112 -27.57 -8.19 0.32
C VAL A 112 -27.83 -9.61 0.84
N GLU A 113 -27.19 -10.02 1.93
CA GLU A 113 -27.49 -11.29 2.61
C GLU A 113 -28.93 -11.36 3.11
N GLN A 114 -29.45 -10.25 3.65
CA GLN A 114 -30.85 -10.14 4.05
C GLN A 114 -31.82 -10.32 2.87
N LYS A 115 -31.42 -9.90 1.66
CA LYS A 115 -32.23 -10.05 0.43
C LYS A 115 -32.20 -11.46 -0.18
N ARG A 116 -31.41 -12.40 0.39
CA ARG A 116 -31.30 -13.80 -0.05
C ARG A 116 -31.09 -13.99 -1.56
N LEU A 117 -30.31 -13.10 -2.18
CA LEU A 117 -30.01 -13.18 -3.61
C LEU A 117 -29.05 -14.34 -3.93
N PRO A 118 -29.18 -14.99 -5.10
CA PRO A 118 -28.23 -15.99 -5.55
C PRO A 118 -26.85 -15.37 -5.86
N LEU A 119 -25.80 -16.21 -5.92
CA LEU A 119 -24.39 -15.77 -5.92
C LEU A 119 -24.03 -14.75 -7.01
N LEU A 120 -24.39 -14.98 -8.28
CA LEU A 120 -24.07 -14.06 -9.38
C LEU A 120 -24.68 -12.66 -9.20
N PRO A 121 -26.02 -12.51 -9.08
CA PRO A 121 -26.63 -11.19 -8.93
C PRO A 121 -26.26 -10.53 -7.59
N ARG A 122 -25.90 -11.32 -6.57
CA ARG A 122 -25.32 -10.80 -5.33
C ARG A 122 -24.01 -10.04 -5.58
N TRP A 123 -23.06 -10.60 -6.33
CA TRP A 123 -21.80 -9.91 -6.63
C TRP A 123 -22.03 -8.64 -7.44
N PHE A 124 -22.92 -8.69 -8.44
CA PHE A 124 -23.28 -7.53 -9.23
C PHE A 124 -23.93 -6.43 -8.37
N ALA A 125 -24.87 -6.79 -7.49
CA ALA A 125 -25.54 -5.85 -6.59
C ALA A 125 -24.55 -5.19 -5.61
N VAL A 126 -23.61 -5.97 -5.04
CA VAL A 126 -22.55 -5.44 -4.17
C VAL A 126 -21.67 -4.46 -4.93
N GLY A 127 -21.18 -4.85 -6.11
CA GLY A 127 -20.31 -4.01 -6.94
C GLY A 127 -20.99 -2.72 -7.40
N ALA A 128 -22.24 -2.81 -7.85
CA ALA A 128 -23.01 -1.65 -8.28
C ALA A 128 -23.30 -0.68 -7.13
N ALA A 129 -23.65 -1.19 -5.95
CA ALA A 129 -23.88 -0.38 -4.76
C ALA A 129 -22.59 0.33 -4.30
N LEU A 130 -21.46 -0.39 -4.28
CA LEU A 130 -20.17 0.17 -3.91
C LEU A 130 -19.70 1.23 -4.90
N LEU A 131 -19.81 0.96 -6.21
CA LEU A 131 -19.46 1.91 -7.26
C LEU A 131 -20.32 3.18 -7.16
N HIS A 132 -21.62 3.04 -6.89
CA HIS A 132 -22.50 4.17 -6.71
C HIS A 132 -22.13 5.01 -5.48
N ALA A 133 -21.77 4.36 -4.37
CA ALA A 133 -21.30 5.04 -3.16
C ALA A 133 -20.01 5.83 -3.41
N GLU A 134 -19.02 5.22 -4.07
CA GLU A 134 -17.75 5.87 -4.42
C GLU A 134 -17.93 7.03 -5.40
N LEU A 135 -18.78 6.88 -6.43
CA LEU A 135 -19.08 7.97 -7.35
C LEU A 135 -19.77 9.14 -6.65
N ARG A 136 -20.64 8.88 -5.67
CA ARG A 136 -21.29 9.94 -4.90
C ARG A 136 -20.27 10.65 -4.00
N ARG A 137 -19.47 9.90 -3.24
CA ARG A 137 -18.41 10.43 -2.37
C ARG A 137 -17.38 11.24 -3.16
N GLY A 138 -16.96 10.75 -4.32
CA GLY A 138 -16.02 11.45 -5.20
C GLY A 138 -16.56 12.80 -5.68
N ARG A 139 -17.85 12.90 -6.00
CA ARG A 139 -18.48 14.19 -6.35
C ARG A 139 -18.53 15.16 -5.17
N GLU A 140 -18.86 14.66 -3.98
CA GLU A 140 -18.88 15.47 -2.75
C GLU A 140 -17.48 16.01 -2.43
N LEU A 141 -16.45 15.15 -2.47
CA LEU A 141 -15.05 15.53 -2.26
C LEU A 141 -14.57 16.52 -3.32
N ALA A 142 -14.87 16.29 -4.60
CA ALA A 142 -14.51 17.22 -5.68
C ALA A 142 -15.16 18.59 -5.46
N GLY A 143 -16.43 18.63 -5.05
CA GLY A 143 -17.12 19.87 -4.70
C GLY A 143 -16.48 20.60 -3.52
N LEU A 144 -16.13 19.88 -2.45
CA LEU A 144 -15.47 20.45 -1.27
C LEU A 144 -14.09 21.05 -1.60
N ILE A 145 -13.32 20.35 -2.44
CA ILE A 145 -11.99 20.81 -2.84
C ILE A 145 -12.10 22.01 -3.80
N ALA A 146 -13.05 21.99 -4.74
CA ALA A 146 -13.32 23.13 -5.62
C ALA A 146 -13.78 24.37 -4.86
N LEU A 147 -14.64 24.22 -3.83
CA LEU A 147 -15.06 25.32 -2.96
C LEU A 147 -13.91 25.94 -2.16
N ARG A 148 -12.84 25.18 -1.91
CA ARG A 148 -11.60 25.68 -1.29
C ARG A 148 -10.67 26.37 -2.29
N GLY A 149 -11.09 26.52 -3.54
CA GLY A 149 -10.35 27.23 -4.59
C GLY A 149 -9.34 26.36 -5.33
N TYR A 150 -9.41 25.04 -5.22
CA TYR A 150 -8.58 24.15 -6.03
C TYR A 150 -9.21 23.92 -7.41
N ASP A 151 -8.48 24.28 -8.45
CA ASP A 151 -8.84 24.14 -9.87
C ASP A 151 -7.89 23.22 -10.65
N GLY A 152 -6.85 22.69 -9.99
CA GLY A 152 -5.88 21.73 -10.53
C GLY A 152 -4.47 22.29 -10.57
N GLY A 153 -3.47 21.47 -10.19
CA GLY A 153 -2.09 21.91 -10.10
C GLY A 153 -1.85 22.84 -8.89
N GLY A 154 -0.92 22.46 -8.03
CA GLY A 154 -0.60 23.24 -6.84
C GLY A 154 0.87 23.16 -6.43
N VAL A 155 1.21 23.93 -5.40
CA VAL A 155 2.50 23.80 -4.71
C VAL A 155 2.19 23.68 -3.23
N HIS A 156 2.67 22.59 -2.64
CA HIS A 156 2.58 22.34 -1.22
C HIS A 156 4.01 22.25 -0.68
N VAL A 157 4.26 22.88 0.47
CA VAL A 157 5.57 22.81 1.13
C VAL A 157 5.51 21.63 2.10
N PRO A 158 6.16 20.49 1.79
CA PRO A 158 6.05 19.29 2.61
C PRO A 158 6.73 19.50 3.97
N HIS A 159 6.14 18.93 5.03
CA HIS A 159 6.66 19.02 6.37
C HIS A 159 6.86 17.65 7.01
N PHE A 160 8.06 17.09 6.85
CA PHE A 160 8.43 15.84 7.50
C PHE A 160 8.93 16.09 8.92
N ALA A 161 8.19 15.59 9.92
CA ALA A 161 8.59 15.63 11.33
C ALA A 161 8.89 14.22 11.89
N PRO A 162 9.97 13.55 11.45
CA PRO A 162 10.29 12.19 11.88
C PRO A 162 10.90 12.17 13.28
N THR A 163 10.39 11.27 14.11
CA THR A 163 10.97 10.94 15.41
C THR A 163 12.31 10.21 15.26
N LEU A 164 13.13 10.18 16.31
CA LEU A 164 14.42 9.47 16.29
C LEU A 164 14.23 7.95 16.12
N ALA A 165 13.16 7.40 16.70
CA ALA A 165 12.79 6.00 16.53
C ALA A 165 12.44 5.66 15.08
N GLU A 166 11.68 6.52 14.39
CA GLU A 166 11.33 6.34 12.96
C GLU A 166 12.56 6.43 12.05
N ARG A 167 13.53 7.27 12.39
CA ARG A 167 14.81 7.34 11.64
C ARG A 167 15.63 6.07 11.77
N LEU A 168 15.70 5.51 12.98
CA LEU A 168 16.41 4.25 13.22
C LEU A 168 15.69 3.07 12.55
N SER A 169 14.35 3.01 12.63
CA SER A 169 13.58 1.96 11.97
C SER A 169 13.72 2.04 10.44
N ALA A 170 13.66 3.25 9.86
CA ALA A 170 13.87 3.48 8.44
C ALA A 170 15.29 3.06 7.99
N GLY A 171 16.33 3.42 8.74
CA GLY A 171 17.70 3.02 8.44
C GLY A 171 17.89 1.50 8.45
N ALA A 172 17.29 0.82 9.42
CA ALA A 172 17.32 -0.64 9.49
C ALA A 172 16.44 -1.32 8.40
N ALA A 173 15.32 -0.70 7.99
CA ALA A 173 14.52 -1.17 6.86
C ALA A 173 15.32 -1.12 5.56
N ILE A 174 16.04 -0.01 5.32
CA ILE A 174 16.87 0.18 4.12
C ILE A 174 17.99 -0.86 4.10
N SER A 175 18.65 -1.15 5.21
CA SER A 175 19.70 -2.17 5.25
C SER A 175 19.15 -3.55 4.93
N VAL A 176 18.01 -3.94 5.51
CA VAL A 176 17.32 -5.20 5.19
C VAL A 176 16.94 -5.28 3.72
N LEU A 177 16.41 -4.19 3.15
CA LEU A 177 16.05 -4.11 1.73
C LEU A 177 17.28 -4.25 0.83
N LEU A 178 18.37 -3.57 1.15
CA LEU A 178 19.64 -3.68 0.43
C LEU A 178 20.18 -5.11 0.48
N PHE A 179 20.18 -5.76 1.65
CA PHE A 179 20.56 -7.16 1.77
C PHE A 179 19.66 -8.08 0.93
N ALA A 180 18.36 -7.83 0.88
CA ALA A 180 17.44 -8.61 0.06
C ALA A 180 17.74 -8.43 -1.45
N ILE A 181 17.99 -7.21 -1.91
CA ILE A 181 18.22 -6.89 -3.33
C ILE A 181 19.63 -7.30 -3.79
N LEU A 182 20.66 -7.15 -2.96
CA LEU A 182 22.06 -7.44 -3.32
C LEU A 182 22.46 -8.91 -3.08
N GLY A 183 21.74 -9.63 -2.21
CA GLY A 183 22.13 -10.95 -1.67
C GLY A 183 22.48 -12.12 -2.61
N PRO A 184 22.17 -12.18 -3.92
CA PRO A 184 22.53 -13.32 -4.77
C PRO A 184 23.38 -12.99 -6.00
N ARG A 185 23.80 -11.74 -6.25
CA ARG A 185 24.56 -11.45 -7.48
C ARG A 185 26.02 -11.93 -7.46
N ASP A 186 26.62 -12.14 -6.28
CA ASP A 186 28.07 -12.32 -6.19
C ASP A 186 28.54 -13.71 -5.70
N ILE A 187 27.64 -14.65 -5.39
CA ILE A 187 28.06 -15.97 -4.83
C ILE A 187 28.06 -17.10 -5.88
N PHE A 188 27.39 -16.94 -7.03
CA PHE A 188 27.23 -18.03 -8.01
C PHE A 188 28.15 -17.97 -9.26
N ILE A 189 29.03 -16.97 -9.40
CA ILE A 189 29.93 -16.86 -10.58
C ILE A 189 31.33 -17.49 -10.33
N LEU A 190 31.66 -17.95 -9.11
CA LEU A 190 32.97 -18.54 -8.78
C LEU A 190 32.93 -20.07 -8.53
N SER A 191 32.05 -20.79 -9.22
CA SER A 191 32.15 -22.26 -9.29
C SER A 191 31.77 -22.78 -10.68
N LEU A 192 32.65 -22.53 -11.66
CA LEU A 192 32.76 -23.34 -12.86
C LEU A 192 34.23 -23.45 -13.26
#